data_AF-A0A4T2H2B8-F1
#
_entry.id   AF-A0A4T2H2B8-F1
#
_cell.length_a   1.000
_cell.length_b   1.000
_cell.length_c   1.000
_cell.angle_alpha   90.00
_cell.angle_beta   90.00
_cell.angle_gamma   90.00
#
_symmetry.space_group_name_H-M   'P 1'
#
loop_
_entity.id
_entity.type
_entity.pdbx_description
1 polymer ?
#
loop_
_entity_poly.entity_id
_entity_poly.type
_entity_poly.pdbx_seq_one_letter_code
_entity_poly.pdbx_strand_id
1 'polypeptide(L)'
;MELVYMDGRKEPYTTSEIIAECAGVQHHTVTRLLRNHKERFEAFGFYGFEIQKLDGKGRPKKVYHLNEQQATLLITYLDNTPQVIKFKTNLVKAFFEMRDEVAQFRYQRALEKPKRKTLHDSIETWQEAPKHAHSTVTNLLLKGTTGMNKRQLVAIRGGKTGIDSLTSQELIRYQALEDMAIAMINLGMTYQDIKTMVFRQKTEVSQ
;
A
#
# COMPACT_ATOMS: atom_id res chain seq x y z
N MET A 1 -3.15 12.11 11.83
CA MET A 1 -3.73 12.02 10.49
C MET A 1 -2.62 11.66 9.52
N GLU A 2 -2.85 10.69 8.64
CA GLU A 2 -1.91 10.35 7.56
C GLU A 2 -2.08 11.36 6.41
N LEU A 3 -0.96 11.87 5.87
CA LEU A 3 -0.98 12.97 4.89
C LEU A 3 -1.01 12.48 3.44
N VAL A 4 -0.44 11.30 3.21
CA VAL A 4 -0.23 10.71 1.89
C VAL A 4 -0.64 9.26 1.97
N TYR A 5 -1.43 8.82 1.01
CA TYR A 5 -1.93 7.46 0.89
C TYR A 5 -1.39 6.81 -0.38
N MET A 6 -1.48 5.49 -0.45
CA MET A 6 -1.11 4.72 -1.63
C MET A 6 -2.35 4.29 -2.40
N ASP A 7 -2.39 4.55 -3.70
CA ASP A 7 -3.48 4.05 -4.54
C ASP A 7 -3.29 2.56 -4.91
N GLY A 8 -4.27 1.97 -5.60
CA GLY A 8 -4.21 0.58 -6.05
C GLY A 8 -3.12 0.26 -7.08
N ARG A 9 -2.46 1.28 -7.65
CA ARG A 9 -1.35 1.17 -8.61
C ARG A 9 0.02 1.36 -7.94
N LYS A 10 0.04 1.55 -6.62
CA LYS A 10 1.22 1.95 -5.87
C LYS A 10 1.77 3.32 -6.28
N GLU A 11 0.87 4.28 -6.47
CA GLU A 11 1.20 5.69 -6.65
C GLU A 11 0.75 6.50 -5.42
N PRO A 12 1.65 7.30 -4.81
CA PRO A 12 1.31 8.10 -3.64
C PRO A 12 0.43 9.29 -4.03
N TYR A 13 -0.60 9.55 -3.24
CA TYR A 13 -1.50 10.68 -3.43
C TYR A 13 -1.93 11.29 -2.09
N THR A 14 -2.37 12.53 -2.12
CA THR A 14 -3.09 13.19 -1.02
C THR A 14 -4.44 13.70 -1.52
N THR A 15 -5.28 14.18 -0.61
CA THR A 15 -6.60 14.71 -0.99
C THR A 15 -6.72 16.20 -0.73
N SER A 16 -7.56 16.85 -1.53
CA SER A 16 -7.90 18.27 -1.31
C SER A 16 -8.44 18.57 0.09
N GLU A 17 -9.06 17.60 0.76
CA GLU A 17 -9.60 17.72 2.12
C GLU A 17 -8.47 17.74 3.16
N ILE A 18 -7.55 16.78 3.09
CA ILE A 18 -6.37 16.72 3.97
C ILE A 18 -5.54 18.01 3.86
N ILE A 19 -5.32 18.48 2.63
CA ILE A 19 -4.59 19.73 2.40
C ILE A 19 -5.32 20.91 3.06
N ALA A 20 -6.63 21.01 2.86
CA ALA A 20 -7.41 22.11 3.44
C ALA A 20 -7.38 22.11 4.97
N GLU A 21 -7.59 20.94 5.58
CA GLU A 21 -7.58 20.76 7.03
C GLU A 21 -6.19 21.08 7.62
N CYS A 22 -5.13 20.49 7.07
CA CYS A 22 -3.79 20.67 7.61
C CYS A 22 -3.26 22.11 7.40
N ALA A 23 -3.61 22.74 6.27
CA ALA A 23 -3.27 24.13 6.01
C ALA A 23 -4.15 25.14 6.78
N GLY A 24 -5.23 24.69 7.42
CA GLY A 24 -6.15 25.57 8.16
C GLY A 24 -6.96 26.49 7.24
N VAL A 25 -7.23 26.06 6.00
CA VAL A 25 -7.99 26.84 5.01
C VAL A 25 -9.31 26.17 4.69
N GLN A 26 -10.28 26.95 4.22
CA GLN A 26 -11.55 26.39 3.76
C GLN A 26 -11.33 25.48 2.55
N HIS A 27 -11.98 24.31 2.54
CA HIS A 27 -11.87 23.34 1.42
C HIS A 27 -12.26 23.96 0.06
N HIS A 28 -13.22 24.90 0.06
CA HIS A 28 -13.58 25.65 -1.15
C HIS A 28 -12.38 26.42 -1.74
N THR A 29 -11.48 26.95 -0.92
CA THR A 29 -10.28 27.66 -1.37
C THR A 29 -9.38 26.73 -2.18
N VAL A 30 -9.11 25.53 -1.65
CA VAL A 30 -8.30 24.50 -2.34
C VAL A 30 -8.94 24.10 -3.66
N THR A 31 -10.24 23.76 -3.64
CA THR A 31 -10.93 23.35 -4.87
C THR A 31 -11.04 24.47 -5.91
N ARG A 32 -11.10 25.73 -5.47
CA ARG A 32 -11.05 26.90 -6.37
C ARG A 32 -9.69 27.03 -7.03
N LEU A 33 -8.59 26.88 -6.29
CA LEU A 33 -7.23 26.88 -6.86
C LEU A 33 -7.07 25.78 -7.93
N LEU A 34 -7.53 24.56 -7.63
CA LEU A 34 -7.50 23.45 -8.58
C LEU A 34 -8.28 23.74 -9.86
N ARG A 35 -9.43 24.43 -9.78
CA ARG A 35 -10.21 24.78 -10.98
C ARG A 35 -9.58 25.93 -11.76
N ASN A 36 -9.10 26.96 -11.07
CA ASN A 36 -8.55 28.17 -11.69
C ASN A 36 -7.23 27.90 -12.42
N HIS A 37 -6.44 26.94 -11.92
CA HIS A 37 -5.16 26.56 -12.51
C HIS A 37 -5.18 25.16 -13.11
N LYS A 38 -6.35 24.72 -13.60
CA LYS A 38 -6.58 23.36 -14.08
C LYS A 38 -5.50 22.86 -15.04
N GLU A 39 -5.21 23.63 -16.08
CA GLU A 39 -4.20 23.26 -17.08
C GLU A 39 -2.80 23.01 -16.48
N ARG A 40 -2.42 23.79 -15.44
CA ARG A 40 -1.12 23.63 -14.76
C ARG A 40 -1.07 22.36 -13.91
N PHE A 41 -2.19 21.97 -13.29
CA PHE A 41 -2.27 20.71 -12.56
C PHE A 41 -2.37 19.50 -13.50
N GLU A 42 -3.10 19.65 -14.61
CA GLU A 42 -3.23 18.59 -15.63
C GLU A 42 -1.91 18.34 -16.39
N ALA A 43 -1.00 19.32 -16.42
CA ALA A 43 0.37 19.12 -16.92
C ALA A 43 1.15 18.04 -16.16
N PHE A 44 0.78 17.75 -14.90
CA PHE A 44 1.35 16.68 -14.08
C PHE A 44 0.47 15.42 -14.04
N GLY A 45 -0.48 15.30 -14.98
CA GLY A 45 -1.42 14.19 -15.09
C GLY A 45 -2.85 14.56 -14.70
N PHE A 46 -3.79 13.67 -14.99
CA PHE A 46 -5.20 13.86 -14.64
C PHE A 46 -5.43 13.71 -13.13
N TYR A 47 -6.21 14.60 -12.52
CA TYR A 47 -6.65 14.49 -11.13
C TYR A 47 -8.17 14.36 -11.04
N GLY A 48 -8.62 13.21 -10.57
CA GLY A 48 -10.04 12.91 -10.37
C GLY A 48 -10.58 13.49 -9.06
N PHE A 49 -11.89 13.30 -8.84
CA PHE A 49 -12.53 13.58 -7.56
C PHE A 49 -13.57 12.52 -7.22
N GLU A 50 -13.75 12.29 -5.93
CA GLU A 50 -14.85 11.53 -5.37
C GLU A 50 -15.97 12.46 -4.92
N ILE A 51 -17.22 12.03 -5.09
CA ILE A 51 -18.39 12.77 -4.62
C ILE A 51 -18.77 12.22 -3.24
N GLN A 52 -18.53 13.02 -2.21
CA GLN A 52 -18.97 12.72 -0.87
C GLN A 52 -20.42 13.20 -0.70
N LYS A 53 -21.33 12.24 -0.51
CA LYS A 53 -22.72 12.53 -0.12
C LYS A 53 -22.73 13.03 1.33
N LEU A 54 -23.53 14.05 1.60
CA LEU A 54 -23.77 14.52 2.95
C LEU A 54 -24.96 13.74 3.51
N ASP A 55 -24.92 13.39 4.79
CA ASP A 55 -26.00 12.67 5.50
C ASP A 55 -27.26 13.54 5.75
N GLY A 56 -27.43 14.65 5.01
CA GLY A 56 -28.50 15.62 5.17
C GLY A 56 -28.70 16.53 3.96
N LYS A 57 -29.40 17.66 4.13
CA LYS A 57 -29.64 18.64 3.06
C LYS A 57 -28.37 19.47 2.81
N GLY A 58 -27.78 19.33 1.62
CA GLY A 58 -26.62 20.12 1.18
C GLY A 58 -26.14 19.74 -0.21
N ARG A 59 -25.27 20.57 -0.80
CA ARG A 59 -24.62 20.23 -2.07
C ARG A 59 -23.50 19.19 -1.80
N PRO A 60 -23.44 18.08 -2.57
CA PRO A 60 -22.36 17.11 -2.43
C PRO A 60 -20.98 17.76 -2.55
N LYS A 61 -20.03 17.30 -1.74
CA LYS A 61 -18.64 17.80 -1.75
C LYS A 61 -17.81 16.97 -2.73
N LYS A 62 -16.89 17.63 -3.44
CA LYS A 62 -15.92 16.98 -4.34
C LYS A 62 -14.57 16.91 -3.65
N VAL A 63 -14.08 15.72 -3.35
CA VAL A 63 -12.75 15.50 -2.79
C VAL A 63 -11.82 15.09 -3.93
N TYR A 64 -10.91 15.98 -4.32
CA TYR A 64 -9.93 15.70 -5.37
C TYR A 64 -8.75 14.88 -4.86
N HIS A 65 -8.25 13.98 -5.69
CA HIS A 65 -7.05 13.18 -5.46
C HIS A 65 -5.89 13.80 -6.22
N LEU A 66 -4.80 14.10 -5.52
CA LEU A 66 -3.64 14.81 -6.08
C LEU A 66 -2.40 13.96 -5.91
N ASN A 67 -1.67 13.74 -7.00
CA ASN A 67 -0.35 13.12 -6.93
C ASN A 67 0.68 14.06 -6.29
N GLU A 68 1.91 13.57 -6.07
CA GLU A 68 3.00 14.33 -5.45
C GLU A 68 3.25 15.69 -6.11
N GLN A 69 3.34 15.73 -7.45
CA GLN A 69 3.66 16.96 -8.19
C GLN A 69 2.52 17.98 -8.13
N GLN A 70 1.27 17.51 -8.24
CA GLN A 70 0.08 18.35 -8.11
C GLN A 70 -0.05 18.89 -6.69
N ALA A 71 0.13 18.07 -5.66
CA ALA A 71 0.09 18.52 -4.28
C ALA A 71 1.21 19.54 -3.99
N THR A 72 2.41 19.29 -4.52
CA THR A 72 3.56 20.20 -4.43
C THR A 72 3.27 21.54 -5.11
N LEU A 73 2.68 21.55 -6.32
CA LEU A 73 2.26 22.78 -6.96
C LEU A 73 1.19 23.50 -6.13
N LEU A 74 0.20 22.78 -5.62
CA LEU A 74 -0.92 23.37 -4.87
C LEU A 74 -0.44 24.10 -3.61
N ILE A 75 0.51 23.52 -2.87
CA ILE A 75 1.04 24.16 -1.66
C ILE A 75 1.81 25.46 -1.97
N THR A 76 2.33 25.65 -3.19
CA THR A 76 2.98 26.93 -3.56
C THR A 76 2.00 28.11 -3.59
N TYR A 77 0.70 27.85 -3.78
CA TYR A 77 -0.35 28.86 -3.76
C TYR A 77 -0.87 29.18 -2.36
N LEU A 78 -0.39 28.50 -1.32
CA LEU A 78 -0.83 28.71 0.06
C LEU A 78 0.14 29.63 0.81
N ASP A 79 -0.41 30.57 1.57
CA ASP A 79 0.36 31.52 2.39
C ASP A 79 1.23 30.82 3.45
N ASN A 80 2.39 31.40 3.76
CA ASN A 80 3.36 30.83 4.69
C ASN A 80 3.08 31.18 6.16
N THR A 81 1.89 30.85 6.66
CA THR A 81 1.65 30.89 8.11
C THR A 81 2.48 29.81 8.81
N PRO A 82 2.80 29.94 10.12
CA PRO A 82 3.54 28.90 10.85
C PRO A 82 2.92 27.51 10.74
N GLN A 83 1.58 27.43 10.75
CA GLN A 83 0.84 26.19 10.53
C GLN A 83 1.10 25.62 9.12
N VAL A 84 0.99 26.45 8.08
CA VAL A 84 1.19 26.02 6.70
C VAL A 84 2.64 25.59 6.45
N ILE A 85 3.63 26.27 7.04
CA ILE A 85 5.04 25.88 6.93
C ILE A 85 5.27 24.48 7.52
N LYS A 86 4.72 24.21 8.71
CA LYS A 86 4.78 22.89 9.34
C LYS A 86 4.11 21.82 8.47
N PHE A 87 2.94 22.12 7.93
CA PHE A 87 2.23 21.24 7.02
C PHE A 87 3.05 20.94 5.75
N LYS A 88 3.58 21.96 5.06
CA LYS A 88 4.43 21.80 3.87
C LYS A 88 5.62 20.88 4.15
N THR A 89 6.30 21.09 5.28
CA THR A 89 7.45 20.27 5.70
C THR A 89 7.04 18.80 5.87
N ASN A 90 5.94 18.55 6.58
CA ASN A 90 5.45 17.19 6.81
C ASN A 90 4.94 16.52 5.54
N LEU A 91 4.28 17.27 4.64
CA LEU A 91 3.78 16.75 3.37
C LEU A 91 4.93 16.30 2.46
N VAL A 92 5.99 17.11 2.35
CA VAL A 92 7.20 16.75 1.60
C VAL A 92 7.81 15.47 2.18
N LYS A 93 7.99 15.41 3.50
CA LYS A 93 8.53 14.22 4.16
C LYS A 93 7.67 12.98 3.88
N ALA A 94 6.35 13.09 4.01
CA ALA A 94 5.42 11.98 3.78
C ALA A 94 5.46 11.47 2.32
N PHE A 95 5.54 12.35 1.32
CA PHE A 95 5.67 11.93 -0.07
C PHE A 95 7.00 11.20 -0.33
N PHE A 96 8.11 11.72 0.22
CA PHE A 96 9.42 11.08 0.06
C PHE A 96 9.47 9.70 0.73
N GLU A 97 9.00 9.58 1.96
CA GLU A 97 8.91 8.29 2.67
C GLU A 97 8.08 7.28 1.87
N MET A 98 6.94 7.73 1.33
CA MET A 98 6.05 6.87 0.56
C MET A 98 6.64 6.47 -0.81
N ARG A 99 7.38 7.36 -1.47
CA ARG A 99 8.11 7.06 -2.71
C ARG A 99 9.23 6.05 -2.46
N ASP A 100 9.98 6.23 -1.38
CA ASP A 100 11.07 5.35 -1.02
C ASP A 100 10.52 3.94 -0.67
N GLU A 101 9.38 3.86 0.01
CA GLU A 101 8.66 2.61 0.25
C GLU A 101 8.23 1.91 -1.05
N VAL A 102 7.70 2.66 -2.04
CA VAL A 102 7.35 2.08 -3.35
C VAL A 102 8.60 1.57 -4.08
N ALA A 103 9.70 2.32 -4.03
CA ALA A 103 10.96 1.91 -4.65
C ALA A 103 11.50 0.63 -4.02
N GLN A 104 11.52 0.56 -2.68
CA GLN A 104 11.92 -0.64 -1.95
C GLN A 104 11.01 -1.81 -2.26
N PHE A 105 9.69 -1.61 -2.28
CA PHE A 105 8.75 -2.65 -2.66
C PHE A 105 9.01 -3.19 -4.06
N ARG A 106 9.24 -2.32 -5.06
CA ARG A 106 9.53 -2.73 -6.45
C ARG A 106 10.83 -3.53 -6.54
N TYR A 107 11.86 -3.12 -5.82
CA TYR A 107 13.12 -3.84 -5.71
C TYR A 107 12.91 -5.24 -5.12
N GLN A 108 12.25 -5.33 -3.95
CA GLN A 108 11.95 -6.60 -3.30
C GLN A 108 11.07 -7.50 -4.17
N ARG A 109 10.12 -6.93 -4.90
CA ARG A 109 9.27 -7.67 -5.83
C ARG A 109 10.05 -8.24 -7.02
N ALA A 110 11.10 -7.57 -7.47
CA ALA A 110 11.98 -8.10 -8.51
C ALA A 110 12.78 -9.30 -8.01
N LEU A 111 13.27 -9.24 -6.76
CA LEU A 111 13.99 -10.34 -6.11
C LEU A 111 13.09 -11.54 -5.79
N GLU A 112 11.83 -11.30 -5.42
CA GLU A 112 10.89 -12.35 -5.06
C GLU A 112 10.44 -13.18 -6.27
N LYS A 113 10.29 -12.57 -7.46
CA LYS A 113 9.76 -13.26 -8.65
C LYS A 113 10.42 -14.63 -8.96
N PRO A 114 11.76 -14.76 -8.98
CA PRO A 114 12.40 -16.06 -9.18
C PRO A 114 12.09 -17.04 -8.04
N LYS A 115 12.07 -16.60 -6.78
CA LYS A 115 11.73 -17.44 -5.62
C LYS A 115 10.30 -17.98 -5.71
N ARG A 116 9.36 -17.13 -6.10
CA ARG A 116 7.97 -17.53 -6.34
C ARG A 116 7.85 -18.62 -7.40
N LYS A 117 8.66 -18.55 -8.46
CA LYS A 117 8.74 -19.61 -9.47
C LYS A 117 9.29 -20.90 -8.84
N THR A 118 10.39 -20.83 -8.10
CA THR A 118 10.94 -22.00 -7.40
C THR A 118 9.93 -22.62 -6.43
N LEU A 119 9.20 -21.81 -5.65
CA LEU A 119 8.12 -22.30 -4.79
C LEU A 119 7.01 -22.98 -5.58
N HIS A 120 6.63 -22.40 -6.73
CA HIS A 120 5.65 -23.01 -7.62
C HIS A 120 6.11 -24.40 -8.08
N ASP A 121 7.33 -24.50 -8.58
CA ASP A 121 7.91 -25.75 -9.09
C ASP A 121 8.06 -26.80 -7.97
N SER A 122 8.51 -26.39 -6.78
CA SER A 122 8.56 -27.27 -5.59
C SER A 122 7.18 -27.82 -5.23
N ILE A 123 6.13 -26.99 -5.26
CA ILE A 123 4.75 -27.42 -4.98
C ILE A 123 4.25 -28.44 -6.01
N GLU A 124 4.61 -28.33 -7.28
CA GLU A 124 4.21 -29.30 -8.32
C GLU A 124 4.76 -30.71 -8.07
N THR A 125 5.95 -30.80 -7.49
CA THR A 125 6.61 -32.08 -7.17
C THR A 125 6.33 -32.58 -5.76
N TRP A 126 5.53 -31.86 -4.98
CA TRP A 126 5.33 -32.14 -3.56
C TRP A 126 4.34 -33.29 -3.32
N GLN A 127 4.84 -34.44 -2.86
CA GLN A 127 4.01 -35.64 -2.62
C GLN A 127 2.96 -35.43 -1.51
N GLU A 128 3.33 -34.71 -0.44
CA GLU A 128 2.46 -34.42 0.72
C GLU A 128 1.61 -33.15 0.54
N ALA A 129 1.40 -32.73 -0.71
CA ALA A 129 0.70 -31.50 -1.02
C ALA A 129 -0.77 -31.53 -0.58
N PRO A 130 -1.27 -30.44 0.06
CA PRO A 130 -2.68 -30.34 0.40
C PRO A 130 -3.52 -30.07 -0.86
N LYS A 131 -4.84 -30.25 -0.76
CA LYS A 131 -5.77 -29.83 -1.83
C LYS A 131 -5.57 -28.34 -2.14
N HIS A 132 -5.56 -28.02 -3.44
CA HIS A 132 -5.32 -26.66 -3.96
C HIS A 132 -4.01 -26.03 -3.45
N ALA A 133 -2.94 -26.83 -3.40
CA ALA A 133 -1.66 -26.53 -2.78
C ALA A 133 -1.13 -25.10 -3.01
N HIS A 134 -1.06 -24.64 -4.26
CA HIS A 134 -0.57 -23.29 -4.57
C HIS A 134 -1.33 -22.18 -3.81
N SER A 135 -2.66 -22.24 -3.81
CA SER A 135 -3.49 -21.23 -3.16
C SER A 135 -3.48 -21.37 -1.64
N THR A 136 -3.39 -22.60 -1.14
CA THR A 136 -3.30 -22.93 0.28
C THR A 136 -1.99 -22.42 0.87
N VAL A 137 -0.85 -22.73 0.23
CA VAL A 137 0.47 -22.24 0.64
C VAL A 137 0.55 -20.73 0.54
N THR A 138 0.14 -20.13 -0.59
CA THR A 138 0.16 -18.66 -0.73
C THR A 138 -0.61 -17.97 0.40
N ASN A 139 -1.82 -18.43 0.73
CA ASN A 139 -2.59 -17.84 1.83
C ASN A 139 -1.98 -18.10 3.21
N LEU A 140 -1.33 -19.24 3.42
CA LEU A 140 -0.59 -19.53 4.64
C LEU A 140 0.55 -18.52 4.84
N LEU A 141 1.39 -18.31 3.83
CA LEU A 141 2.52 -17.39 3.90
C LEU A 141 2.06 -15.94 4.06
N LEU A 142 0.99 -15.52 3.38
CA LEU A 142 0.36 -14.20 3.58
C LEU A 142 -0.15 -14.03 5.02
N LYS A 143 -0.81 -15.03 5.60
CA LYS A 143 -1.27 -15.00 7.00
C LYS A 143 -0.11 -15.02 8.00
N GLY A 144 0.96 -15.76 7.70
CA GLY A 144 2.19 -15.74 8.48
C GLY A 144 2.77 -14.34 8.56
N THR A 145 2.87 -13.69 7.41
CA THR A 145 3.45 -12.35 7.24
C THR A 145 2.60 -11.24 7.84
N THR A 146 1.30 -11.23 7.56
CA THR A 146 0.40 -10.07 7.81
C THR A 146 -0.72 -10.35 8.81
N GLY A 147 -0.94 -11.61 9.18
CA GLY A 147 -2.14 -12.04 9.90
C GLY A 147 -3.39 -12.17 9.04
N MET A 148 -3.35 -11.77 7.77
CA MET A 148 -4.50 -11.72 6.88
C MET A 148 -4.35 -12.65 5.67
N ASN A 149 -5.47 -13.12 5.12
CA ASN A 149 -5.47 -13.84 3.85
C ASN A 149 -5.53 -12.87 2.66
N LYS A 150 -5.35 -13.39 1.43
CA LYS A 150 -5.40 -12.59 0.20
C LYS A 150 -6.65 -11.70 0.09
N ARG A 151 -7.84 -12.25 0.37
CA ARG A 151 -9.11 -11.52 0.22
C ARG A 151 -9.20 -10.36 1.21
N GLN A 152 -8.79 -10.59 2.45
CA GLN A 152 -8.76 -9.55 3.50
C GLN A 152 -7.77 -8.44 3.15
N LEU A 153 -6.55 -8.81 2.72
CA LEU A 153 -5.52 -7.83 2.34
C LEU A 153 -5.97 -6.95 1.18
N VAL A 154 -6.50 -7.56 0.11
CA VAL A 154 -6.96 -6.81 -1.07
C VAL A 154 -8.16 -5.92 -0.73
N ALA A 155 -9.05 -6.36 0.15
CA ALA A 155 -10.20 -5.56 0.57
C ALA A 155 -9.79 -4.31 1.37
N ILE A 156 -8.76 -4.42 2.23
CA ILE A 156 -8.32 -3.32 3.11
C ILE A 156 -7.34 -2.39 2.41
N ARG A 157 -6.38 -2.95 1.66
CA ARG A 157 -5.23 -2.21 1.11
C ARG A 157 -5.25 -2.09 -0.42
N GLY A 158 -6.25 -2.66 -1.08
CA GLY A 158 -6.30 -2.72 -2.54
C GLY A 158 -5.26 -3.65 -3.16
N GLY A 159 -4.97 -3.46 -4.45
CA GLY A 159 -4.03 -4.29 -5.21
C GLY A 159 -4.68 -5.47 -5.94
N LYS A 160 -3.97 -6.02 -6.94
CA LYS A 160 -4.49 -7.12 -7.78
C LYS A 160 -4.22 -8.50 -7.17
N THR A 161 -3.12 -8.63 -6.44
CA THR A 161 -2.71 -9.87 -5.77
C THR A 161 -2.41 -9.60 -4.31
N GLY A 162 -2.45 -10.65 -3.47
CA GLY A 162 -2.13 -10.50 -2.05
C GLY A 162 -0.71 -10.01 -1.79
N ILE A 163 0.23 -10.30 -2.72
CA ILE A 163 1.60 -9.82 -2.64
C ILE A 163 1.70 -8.33 -3.00
N ASP A 164 0.91 -7.87 -3.97
CA ASP A 164 0.87 -6.45 -4.33
C ASP A 164 0.30 -5.58 -3.19
N SER A 165 -0.47 -6.17 -2.27
CA SER A 165 -1.02 -5.52 -1.08
C SER A 165 -0.04 -5.46 0.12
N LEU A 166 1.17 -6.02 -0.01
CA LEU A 166 2.20 -6.00 1.03
C LEU A 166 3.01 -4.70 1.01
N THR A 167 3.54 -4.32 2.18
CA THR A 167 4.64 -3.36 2.29
C THR A 167 5.98 -4.01 1.89
N SER A 168 7.01 -3.21 1.70
CA SER A 168 8.37 -3.68 1.41
C SER A 168 8.89 -4.59 2.54
N GLN A 169 8.66 -4.22 3.79
CA GLN A 169 9.08 -5.00 4.96
C GLN A 169 8.28 -6.31 5.10
N GLU A 170 6.97 -6.27 4.83
CA GLU A 170 6.15 -7.48 4.79
C GLU A 170 6.59 -8.40 3.64
N LEU A 171 6.94 -7.85 2.48
CA LEU A 171 7.44 -8.63 1.34
C LEU A 171 8.79 -9.31 1.64
N ILE A 172 9.68 -8.66 2.40
CA ILE A 172 10.92 -9.31 2.88
C ILE A 172 10.60 -10.51 3.77
N ARG A 173 9.67 -10.34 4.73
CA ARG A 173 9.23 -11.45 5.61
C ARG A 173 8.56 -12.56 4.81
N TYR A 174 7.72 -12.21 3.84
CA TYR A 174 7.07 -13.16 2.95
C TYR A 174 8.09 -13.99 2.17
N GLN A 175 9.12 -13.37 1.60
CA GLN A 175 10.22 -14.07 0.92
C GLN A 175 10.96 -15.05 1.85
N ALA A 176 11.23 -14.66 3.10
CA ALA A 176 11.86 -15.56 4.06
C ALA A 176 10.99 -16.80 4.36
N LEU A 177 9.66 -16.61 4.42
CA LEU A 177 8.72 -17.72 4.56
C LEU A 177 8.63 -18.57 3.27
N GLU A 178 8.78 -17.98 2.09
CA GLU A 178 8.88 -18.73 0.83
C GLU A 178 10.14 -19.61 0.80
N ASP A 179 11.30 -19.05 1.12
CA ASP A 179 12.57 -19.80 1.17
C ASP A 179 12.48 -20.98 2.15
N MET A 180 11.89 -20.74 3.33
CA MET A 180 11.64 -21.80 4.31
C MET A 180 10.66 -22.86 3.80
N ALA A 181 9.56 -22.46 3.18
CA ALA A 181 8.58 -23.40 2.63
C ALA A 181 9.18 -24.25 1.50
N ILE A 182 9.98 -23.66 0.61
CA ILE A 182 10.73 -24.38 -0.43
C ILE A 182 11.62 -25.45 0.20
N ALA A 183 12.42 -25.07 1.20
CA ALA A 183 13.33 -26.00 1.87
C ALA A 183 12.56 -27.17 2.53
N MET A 184 11.46 -26.88 3.24
CA MET A 184 10.65 -27.91 3.89
C MET A 184 9.96 -28.84 2.88
N ILE A 185 9.44 -28.32 1.77
CA ILE A 185 8.85 -29.14 0.69
C ILE A 185 9.91 -30.08 0.11
N ASN A 186 11.11 -29.58 -0.17
CA ASN A 186 12.20 -30.37 -0.73
C ASN A 186 12.71 -31.46 0.25
N LEU A 187 12.51 -31.27 1.56
CA LEU A 187 12.78 -32.26 2.60
C LEU A 187 11.63 -33.25 2.83
N GLY A 188 10.56 -33.19 2.03
CA GLY A 188 9.41 -34.08 2.14
C GLY A 188 8.50 -33.80 3.34
N MET A 189 8.58 -32.60 3.92
CA MET A 189 7.75 -32.22 5.07
C MET A 189 6.28 -32.07 4.66
N THR A 190 5.37 -32.29 5.61
CA THR A 190 3.93 -32.15 5.36
C THR A 190 3.48 -30.70 5.43
N TYR A 191 2.28 -30.41 4.91
CA TYR A 191 1.68 -29.09 5.06
C TYR A 191 1.52 -28.65 6.53
N GLN A 192 1.25 -29.59 7.46
CA GLN A 192 1.08 -29.22 8.88
C GLN A 192 2.40 -28.81 9.52
N ASP A 193 3.53 -29.40 9.10
CA ASP A 193 4.86 -29.01 9.56
C ASP A 193 5.19 -27.58 9.11
N ILE A 194 4.98 -27.29 7.82
CA ILE A 194 5.18 -25.95 7.25
C ILE A 194 4.28 -24.94 7.95
N LYS A 195 3.00 -25.26 8.13
CA LYS A 195 2.04 -24.39 8.84
C LYS A 195 2.49 -24.08 10.26
N THR A 196 2.96 -25.09 10.99
CA THR A 196 3.47 -24.93 12.36
C THR A 196 4.67 -23.99 12.38
N MET A 197 5.63 -24.18 11.47
CA MET A 197 6.82 -23.35 11.37
C MET A 197 6.49 -21.89 10.99
N VAL A 198 5.57 -21.67 10.04
CA VAL A 198 5.11 -20.32 9.66
C VAL A 198 4.58 -19.52 10.85
N PHE A 199 3.89 -20.17 11.80
CA PHE A 199 3.31 -19.48 12.96
C PHE A 199 4.17 -19.52 14.21
N ARG A 200 5.25 -20.31 14.25
CA ARG A 200 6.16 -20.41 15.39
C ARG A 200 6.85 -19.09 15.74
N GLN A 201 7.18 -18.27 14.74
CA GLN A 201 7.83 -16.97 14.93
C GLN A 201 6.95 -15.90 15.62
N LYS A 202 5.63 -16.12 15.75
CA LYS A 202 4.75 -15.18 16.46
C LYS A 202 4.81 -15.31 17.98
N THR A 203 5.34 -16.41 18.51
CA THR A 203 5.27 -16.73 19.94
C THR A 203 6.42 -16.10 20.75
N GLU A 204 7.53 -15.73 20.11
CA GLU A 204 8.73 -15.22 20.80
C GLU A 204 8.73 -13.68 21.01
N VAL A 205 7.78 -12.95 20.41
CA VAL A 205 7.71 -11.47 20.52
C VAL A 205 6.60 -11.03 21.50
N SER A 206 6.13 -11.93 22.36
CA SER A 206 5.10 -11.64 23.38
C SER A 206 5.50 -12.09 24.78
N GLN A 207 6.81 -12.17 25.05
CA GLN A 207 7.37 -12.32 26.40
C GLN A 207 8.24 -11.12 26.75
#